data_AF-A0A940LGU5-F1
#
_entry.id   AF-A0A940LGU5-F1
#
_cell.length_a   1.000
_cell.length_b   1.000
_cell.length_c   1.000
_cell.angle_alpha   90.00
_cell.angle_beta   90.00
_cell.angle_gamma   90.00
#
_symmetry.space_group_name_H-M   'P 1'
#
loop_
_entity.id
_entity.type
_entity.pdbx_description
1 polymer ?
#
loop_
_entity_poly.entity_id
_entity_poly.type
_entity_poly.pdbx_seq_one_letter_code
_entity_poly.pdbx_strand_id
1 'polypeptide(L)'
;MVRIKFYFSVSAILFSCICFSQQLFVPRNIQAAYQKGTRSADGKPGKAYWQNTASYKLNVSFAPDTRLISGSVDITYVNNSPDTLKQIWFKLYPNLYKKGTPHLTKISPEDLTDGLIIDSMWTNDKLADGRSFTIDGTNMTVNKQSLAHGQSIRFQIKYHYTLNKGSHNRTGQVDSNSAFIAYFFPRIAVYDDIDGWNRFPYNGSQEFYNDFCSFDAHITV
;
A
#
# COMPACT_ATOMS: atom_id res chain seq x y z
N MET A 1 -88.93 -29.57 -18.22
CA MET A 1 -88.04 -28.41 -18.37
C MET A 1 -86.67 -28.81 -17.83
N VAL A 2 -85.76 -29.32 -18.68
CA VAL A 2 -84.45 -29.84 -18.26
C VAL A 2 -83.39 -28.83 -18.66
N ARG A 3 -82.67 -28.24 -17.69
CA ARG A 3 -81.58 -27.29 -17.92
C ARG A 3 -80.25 -28.02 -17.92
N ILE A 4 -79.59 -28.10 -19.07
CA ILE A 4 -78.21 -28.58 -19.23
C ILE A 4 -77.28 -27.40 -18.95
N LYS A 5 -76.38 -27.51 -17.96
CA LYS A 5 -75.33 -26.52 -17.67
C LYS A 5 -74.03 -26.98 -18.33
N PHE A 6 -73.52 -26.21 -19.28
CA PHE A 6 -72.16 -26.34 -19.81
C PHE A 6 -71.19 -25.61 -18.88
N TYR A 7 -70.20 -26.33 -18.35
CA TYR A 7 -69.08 -25.71 -17.62
C TYR A 7 -67.88 -25.61 -18.57
N PHE A 8 -67.54 -24.38 -18.95
CA PHE A 8 -66.31 -24.08 -19.67
C PHE A 8 -65.18 -23.96 -18.63
N SER A 9 -64.25 -24.91 -18.61
CA SER A 9 -63.05 -24.83 -17.78
C SER A 9 -61.94 -24.16 -18.58
N VAL A 10 -61.60 -22.92 -18.23
CA VAL A 10 -60.45 -22.20 -18.80
C VAL A 10 -59.23 -22.55 -17.96
N SER A 11 -58.38 -23.44 -18.48
CA SER A 11 -57.05 -23.69 -17.89
C SER A 11 -56.09 -22.58 -18.32
N ALA A 12 -55.72 -21.71 -17.39
CA ALA A 12 -54.66 -20.73 -17.57
C ALA A 12 -53.29 -21.41 -17.41
N ILE A 13 -52.52 -21.48 -18.50
CA ILE A 13 -51.12 -21.94 -18.46
C ILE A 13 -50.26 -20.77 -18.00
N LEU A 14 -49.78 -20.84 -16.76
CA LEU A 14 -48.78 -19.92 -16.20
C LEU A 14 -47.41 -20.24 -16.81
N PHE A 15 -47.00 -19.45 -17.80
CA PHE A 15 -45.61 -19.43 -18.28
C PHE A 15 -44.74 -18.70 -17.27
N SER A 16 -44.00 -19.45 -16.45
CA SER A 16 -42.98 -18.87 -15.57
C SER A 16 -41.76 -18.48 -16.41
N CYS A 17 -41.62 -17.18 -16.73
CA CYS A 17 -40.37 -16.63 -17.23
C CYS A 17 -39.28 -16.79 -16.16
N ILE A 18 -38.30 -17.67 -16.40
CA ILE A 18 -37.08 -17.72 -15.59
C ILE A 18 -36.21 -16.55 -16.05
N CYS A 19 -36.28 -15.43 -15.32
CA CYS A 19 -35.32 -14.34 -15.49
C CYS A 19 -33.97 -14.80 -14.94
N PHE A 20 -33.03 -15.17 -15.82
CA PHE A 20 -31.63 -15.31 -15.44
C PHE A 20 -31.04 -13.91 -15.25
N SER A 21 -30.80 -13.52 -13.99
CA SER A 21 -29.93 -12.37 -13.71
C SER A 21 -28.54 -12.68 -14.26
N GLN A 22 -28.01 -11.80 -15.10
CA GLN A 22 -26.61 -11.90 -15.54
C GLN A 22 -25.71 -11.88 -14.30
N GLN A 23 -24.78 -12.83 -14.20
CA GLN A 23 -23.74 -12.76 -13.20
C GLN A 23 -22.84 -11.58 -13.53
N LEU A 24 -22.61 -10.71 -12.55
CA LEU A 24 -21.69 -9.60 -12.71
C LEU A 24 -20.29 -10.13 -13.02
N PHE A 25 -19.61 -9.44 -13.93
CA PHE A 25 -18.22 -9.75 -14.22
C PHE A 25 -17.37 -9.64 -12.95
N VAL A 26 -16.67 -10.71 -12.60
CA VAL A 26 -15.71 -10.73 -11.49
C VAL A 26 -14.31 -10.69 -12.08
N PRO A 27 -13.48 -9.68 -11.77
CA PRO A 27 -12.09 -9.64 -12.21
C PRO A 27 -11.27 -10.86 -11.75
N ARG A 28 -10.28 -11.28 -12.54
CA ARG A 28 -9.50 -12.51 -12.30
C ARG A 28 -8.81 -12.55 -10.93
N ASN A 29 -8.27 -11.42 -10.47
CA ASN A 29 -7.62 -11.32 -9.16
C ASN A 29 -8.63 -11.52 -8.01
N ILE A 30 -9.85 -11.00 -8.15
CA ILE A 30 -10.94 -11.20 -7.18
C ILE A 30 -11.46 -12.65 -7.20
N GLN A 31 -11.57 -13.27 -8.38
CA GLN A 31 -11.95 -14.70 -8.47
C GLN A 31 -11.00 -15.60 -7.68
N ALA A 32 -9.69 -15.33 -7.78
CA ALA A 32 -8.68 -16.08 -7.03
C ALA A 32 -8.85 -15.90 -5.51
N ALA A 33 -9.15 -14.69 -5.04
CA ALA A 33 -9.41 -14.42 -3.62
C ALA A 33 -10.67 -15.15 -3.11
N TYR A 34 -11.72 -15.25 -3.92
CA TYR A 34 -12.91 -16.05 -3.59
C TYR A 34 -12.60 -17.55 -3.52
N GLN A 35 -11.84 -18.09 -4.48
CA GLN A 35 -11.43 -19.50 -4.48
C GLN A 35 -10.55 -19.85 -3.27
N LYS A 36 -9.66 -18.93 -2.87
CA LYS A 36 -8.84 -19.06 -1.65
C LYS A 36 -9.65 -18.84 -0.36
N GLY A 37 -10.89 -18.37 -0.46
CA GLY A 37 -11.74 -18.07 0.69
C GLY A 37 -11.23 -16.89 1.54
N THR A 38 -10.40 -16.02 0.99
CA THR A 38 -9.91 -14.81 1.67
C THR A 38 -10.92 -13.65 1.57
N ARG A 39 -11.78 -13.67 0.55
CA ARG A 39 -12.88 -12.71 0.35
C ARG A 39 -14.19 -13.45 0.08
N SER A 40 -15.32 -12.84 0.37
CA SER A 40 -16.65 -13.35 0.02
C SER A 40 -17.41 -12.39 -0.91
N ALA A 41 -18.36 -12.93 -1.67
CA ALA A 41 -19.15 -12.15 -2.63
C ALA A 41 -20.09 -11.12 -1.97
N ASP A 42 -20.35 -11.24 -0.66
CA ASP A 42 -21.12 -10.27 0.13
C ASP A 42 -20.24 -9.13 0.71
N GLY A 43 -18.97 -9.06 0.32
CA GLY A 43 -18.04 -7.99 0.70
C GLY A 43 -17.37 -8.17 2.06
N LYS A 44 -17.68 -9.24 2.79
CA LYS A 44 -17.01 -9.55 4.07
C LYS A 44 -15.62 -10.16 3.84
N PRO A 45 -14.73 -10.06 4.84
CA PRO A 45 -13.58 -10.95 4.93
C PRO A 45 -14.03 -12.42 4.87
N GLY A 46 -13.35 -13.20 4.04
CA GLY A 46 -13.56 -14.65 4.01
C GLY A 46 -12.93 -15.34 5.22
N LYS A 47 -13.24 -16.62 5.44
CA LYS A 47 -12.74 -17.40 6.59
C LYS A 47 -11.21 -17.53 6.62
N ALA A 48 -10.55 -17.43 5.46
CA ALA A 48 -9.10 -17.49 5.33
C ALA A 48 -8.46 -16.09 5.19
N TYR A 49 -9.21 -15.01 5.46
CA TYR A 49 -8.69 -13.66 5.39
C TYR A 49 -7.54 -13.45 6.40
N TRP A 50 -6.54 -12.70 5.97
CA TRP A 50 -5.34 -12.40 6.75
C TRP A 50 -4.91 -10.96 6.49
N GLN A 51 -4.16 -10.39 7.43
CA GLN A 51 -3.59 -9.05 7.31
C GLN A 51 -2.21 -9.06 7.95
N ASN A 52 -1.21 -8.54 7.24
CA ASN A 52 0.10 -8.31 7.82
C ASN A 52 0.06 -7.10 8.76
N THR A 53 1.03 -7.02 9.65
CA THR A 53 1.13 -5.93 10.63
C THR A 53 2.54 -5.40 10.71
N ALA A 54 2.67 -4.12 11.04
CA ALA A 54 3.96 -3.49 11.27
C ALA A 54 3.95 -2.58 12.50
N SER A 55 5.05 -2.53 13.23
CA SER A 55 5.26 -1.56 14.30
C SER A 55 6.43 -0.66 13.93
N TYR A 56 6.23 0.65 14.04
CA TYR A 56 7.20 1.67 13.67
C TYR A 56 7.61 2.47 14.90
N LYS A 57 8.91 2.61 15.12
CA LYS A 57 9.48 3.60 16.03
C LYS A 57 10.23 4.64 15.22
N LEU A 58 9.75 5.87 15.24
CA LEU A 58 10.25 6.98 14.44
C LEU A 58 10.97 7.97 15.34
N ASN A 59 12.20 8.34 14.96
CA ASN A 59 12.89 9.51 15.50
C ASN A 59 13.24 10.42 14.32
N VAL A 60 12.58 11.57 14.23
CA VAL A 60 12.66 12.46 13.07
C VAL A 60 12.99 13.87 13.52
N SER A 61 13.90 14.52 12.81
CA SER A 61 14.25 15.93 12.95
C SER A 61 13.94 16.65 11.64
N PHE A 62 13.32 17.81 11.73
CA PHE A 62 13.15 18.73 10.61
C PHE A 62 13.91 20.02 10.91
N ALA A 63 14.81 20.43 10.04
CA ALA A 63 15.53 21.71 10.14
C ALA A 63 14.89 22.73 9.18
N PRO A 64 14.09 23.70 9.66
CA PRO A 64 13.31 24.59 8.79
C PRO A 64 14.18 25.42 7.82
N ASP A 65 15.32 25.93 8.30
CA ASP A 65 16.22 26.80 7.53
C ASP A 65 16.75 26.12 6.25
N THR A 66 17.05 24.83 6.35
CA THR A 66 17.60 24.04 5.24
C THR A 66 16.57 23.14 4.58
N ARG A 67 15.37 23.03 5.15
CA ARG A 67 14.32 22.05 4.83
C ARG A 67 14.78 20.59 4.95
N LEU A 68 15.88 20.34 5.67
CA LEU A 68 16.42 19.00 5.81
C LEU A 68 15.54 18.20 6.76
N ILE A 69 15.09 17.04 6.32
CA ILE A 69 14.49 16.02 7.16
C ILE A 69 15.53 14.93 7.34
N SER A 70 15.83 14.60 8.59
CA SER A 70 16.72 13.50 8.96
C SER A 70 15.99 12.61 9.94
N GLY A 71 16.10 11.30 9.78
CA GLY A 71 15.39 10.39 10.66
C GLY A 71 15.99 9.00 10.75
N SER A 72 15.53 8.29 11.76
CA SER A 72 15.68 6.84 11.89
C SER A 72 14.31 6.21 12.09
N VAL A 73 14.09 5.07 11.43
CA VAL A 73 12.91 4.25 11.63
C VAL A 73 13.31 2.82 11.99
N ASP A 74 12.84 2.34 13.14
CA ASP A 74 12.86 0.93 13.49
C ASP A 74 11.51 0.31 13.13
N ILE A 75 11.53 -0.80 12.40
CA ILE A 75 10.33 -1.47 11.89
C ILE A 75 10.37 -2.91 12.33
N THR A 76 9.29 -3.40 12.95
CA THR A 76 9.04 -4.83 13.10
C THR A 76 7.84 -5.20 12.24
N TYR A 77 8.07 -6.04 11.22
CA TYR A 77 7.02 -6.51 10.31
C TYR A 77 6.68 -7.96 10.59
N VAL A 78 5.40 -8.31 10.61
CA VAL A 78 4.92 -9.68 10.82
C VAL A 78 4.17 -10.15 9.58
N ASN A 79 4.59 -11.28 9.03
CA ASN A 79 3.93 -11.91 7.89
C ASN A 79 2.84 -12.88 8.37
N ASN A 80 1.59 -12.45 8.31
CA ASN A 80 0.42 -13.30 8.57
C ASN A 80 -0.15 -13.92 7.29
N SER A 81 0.40 -13.60 6.12
CA SER A 81 0.02 -14.26 4.87
C SER A 81 0.39 -15.75 4.88
N PRO A 82 -0.30 -16.61 4.11
CA PRO A 82 0.08 -18.01 3.98
C PRO A 82 1.37 -18.21 3.16
N ASP A 83 1.88 -17.14 2.53
CA ASP A 83 3.03 -17.20 1.64
C ASP A 83 4.34 -17.03 2.41
N THR A 84 5.43 -17.57 1.85
CA THR A 84 6.79 -17.23 2.30
C THR A 84 7.31 -16.05 1.47
N LEU A 85 7.48 -14.89 2.11
CA LEU A 85 7.91 -13.67 1.42
C LEU A 85 9.42 -13.72 1.16
N LYS A 86 9.81 -13.65 -0.12
CA LYS A 86 11.21 -13.74 -0.57
C LYS A 86 11.92 -12.39 -0.70
N GLN A 87 11.16 -11.32 -0.53
CA GLN A 87 11.60 -9.93 -0.60
C GLN A 87 10.63 -9.09 0.22
N ILE A 88 11.08 -7.96 0.72
CA ILE A 88 10.22 -6.96 1.38
C ILE A 88 10.26 -5.68 0.53
N TRP A 89 9.07 -5.16 0.23
CA TRP A 89 8.93 -3.92 -0.54
C TRP A 89 8.67 -2.74 0.39
N PHE A 90 9.19 -1.59 0.00
CA PHE A 90 9.02 -0.33 0.69
C PHE A 90 8.53 0.74 -0.28
N LYS A 91 7.81 1.72 0.26
CA LYS A 91 7.45 2.98 -0.38
C LYS A 91 8.37 4.08 0.16
N LEU A 92 9.01 4.78 -0.77
CA LEU A 92 9.83 5.96 -0.54
C LEU A 92 9.13 7.17 -1.18
N TYR A 93 8.01 7.60 -0.61
CA TYR A 93 7.19 8.67 -1.18
C TYR A 93 7.92 10.00 -1.43
N PRO A 94 8.93 10.42 -0.63
CA PRO A 94 9.72 11.61 -0.95
C PRO A 94 10.45 11.53 -2.30
N ASN A 95 10.65 10.32 -2.85
CA ASN A 95 11.24 10.14 -4.17
C ASN A 95 10.30 10.56 -5.31
N LEU A 96 9.07 10.99 -5.03
CA LEU A 96 8.29 11.78 -6.00
C LEU A 96 9.06 13.04 -6.41
N TYR A 97 9.97 13.56 -5.59
CA TYR A 97 10.79 14.72 -5.94
C TYR A 97 12.19 14.33 -6.40
N LYS A 98 12.49 13.04 -6.53
CA LYS A 98 13.80 12.57 -7.01
C LYS A 98 13.94 12.82 -8.51
N LYS A 99 15.07 13.38 -8.93
CA LYS A 99 15.44 13.50 -10.35
C LYS A 99 15.32 12.15 -11.08
N GLY A 100 14.63 12.17 -12.22
CA GLY A 100 14.43 11.00 -13.08
C GLY A 100 13.23 10.12 -12.69
N THR A 101 12.53 10.39 -11.58
CA THR A 101 11.29 9.69 -11.27
C THR A 101 10.17 10.13 -12.22
N PRO A 102 9.35 9.23 -12.77
CA PRO A 102 8.17 9.63 -13.55
C PRO A 102 7.11 10.32 -12.69
N HIS A 103 6.51 11.39 -13.22
CA HIS A 103 5.45 12.14 -12.56
C HIS A 103 4.24 12.30 -13.49
N LEU A 104 3.02 12.21 -12.94
CA LEU A 104 1.80 12.58 -13.67
C LEU A 104 1.43 14.06 -13.52
N THR A 105 2.12 14.76 -12.62
CA THR A 105 1.96 16.20 -12.40
C THR A 105 3.29 16.88 -12.63
N LYS A 106 3.26 18.16 -13.03
CA LYS A 106 4.48 18.94 -13.25
C LYS A 106 5.14 19.22 -11.89
N ILE A 107 6.41 18.85 -11.77
CA ILE A 107 7.27 19.24 -10.65
C ILE A 107 8.24 20.32 -11.17
N SER A 108 8.32 21.43 -10.45
CA SER A 108 9.25 22.51 -10.77
C SER A 108 10.70 22.04 -10.60
N PRO A 109 11.63 22.43 -11.50
CA PRO A 109 13.02 22.01 -11.43
C PRO A 109 13.70 22.31 -10.08
N GLU A 110 13.29 23.38 -9.41
CA GLU A 110 13.82 23.82 -8.11
C GLU A 110 13.45 22.89 -6.95
N ASP A 111 12.40 22.08 -7.13
CA ASP A 111 11.95 21.08 -6.17
C ASP A 111 12.52 19.69 -6.46
N LEU A 112 13.26 19.51 -7.56
CA LEU A 112 13.90 18.24 -7.87
C LEU A 112 15.14 18.04 -6.99
N THR A 113 15.11 16.98 -6.21
CA THR A 113 16.18 16.58 -5.28
C THR A 113 16.79 15.24 -5.71
N ASP A 114 17.71 14.72 -4.90
CA ASP A 114 18.24 13.37 -5.07
C ASP A 114 17.31 12.31 -4.45
N GLY A 115 16.18 12.74 -3.86
CA GLY A 115 15.21 11.92 -3.16
C GLY A 115 15.60 11.64 -1.71
N LEU A 116 14.97 10.62 -1.15
CA LEU A 116 15.33 10.00 0.11
C LEU A 116 16.60 9.18 -0.05
N ILE A 117 17.61 9.57 0.72
CA ILE A 117 18.90 8.91 0.81
C ILE A 117 18.86 7.99 2.03
N ILE A 118 19.23 6.73 1.83
CA ILE A 118 19.41 5.75 2.89
C ILE A 118 20.87 5.84 3.35
N ASP A 119 21.08 6.39 4.54
CA ASP A 119 22.42 6.51 5.15
C ASP A 119 22.94 5.16 5.61
N SER A 120 22.06 4.35 6.20
CA SER A 120 22.36 2.99 6.64
C SER A 120 21.09 2.20 6.89
N MET A 121 21.17 0.88 6.72
CA MET A 121 20.06 -0.03 6.95
C MET A 121 20.55 -1.31 7.64
N TRP A 122 19.83 -1.78 8.65
CA TRP A 122 20.01 -3.11 9.23
C TRP A 122 18.80 -3.98 8.93
N THR A 123 19.03 -5.28 8.79
CA THR A 123 17.99 -6.30 8.68
C THR A 123 18.31 -7.40 9.69
N ASN A 124 17.42 -7.63 10.66
CA ASN A 124 17.66 -8.55 11.78
C ASN A 124 19.05 -8.36 12.40
N ASP A 125 19.37 -7.11 12.77
CA ASP A 125 20.62 -6.69 13.42
C ASP A 125 21.90 -6.85 12.56
N LYS A 126 21.77 -7.28 11.29
CA LYS A 126 22.87 -7.32 10.33
C LYS A 126 22.85 -6.07 9.45
N LEU A 127 23.97 -5.34 9.41
CA LEU A 127 24.16 -4.22 8.50
C LEU A 127 24.00 -4.69 7.05
N ALA A 128 23.11 -4.03 6.32
CA ALA A 128 22.91 -4.21 4.90
C ALA A 128 24.17 -3.78 4.14
N ASP A 129 24.62 -4.61 3.20
CA ASP A 129 25.62 -4.17 2.24
C ASP A 129 24.97 -3.29 1.15
N GLY A 130 25.78 -2.58 0.37
CA GLY A 130 25.28 -1.70 -0.71
C GLY A 130 24.52 -2.41 -1.84
N ARG A 131 24.33 -3.74 -1.78
CA ARG A 131 23.56 -4.55 -2.74
C ARG A 131 22.33 -5.21 -2.11
N SER A 132 22.07 -4.94 -0.84
CA SER A 132 20.99 -5.57 -0.07
C SER A 132 19.61 -5.03 -0.42
N PHE A 133 19.55 -3.86 -1.05
CA PHE A 133 18.32 -3.25 -1.54
C PHE A 133 18.51 -2.56 -2.89
N THR A 134 17.41 -2.32 -3.58
CA THR A 134 17.36 -1.58 -4.84
C THR A 134 16.27 -0.52 -4.73
N ILE A 135 16.62 0.73 -5.04
CA ILE A 135 15.65 1.84 -5.11
C ILE A 135 15.34 2.12 -6.57
N ASP A 136 14.06 2.13 -6.91
CA ASP A 136 13.54 2.50 -8.22
C ASP A 136 12.37 3.48 -8.04
N GLY A 137 12.65 4.76 -8.27
CA GLY A 137 11.72 5.85 -8.01
C GLY A 137 11.19 5.81 -6.57
N THR A 138 9.87 5.70 -6.42
CA THR A 138 9.17 5.66 -5.13
C THR A 138 9.05 4.27 -4.52
N ASN A 139 9.65 3.25 -5.12
CA ASN A 139 9.74 1.91 -4.57
C ASN A 139 11.17 1.57 -4.13
N MET A 140 11.27 0.75 -3.08
CA MET A 140 12.51 0.11 -2.70
C MET A 140 12.26 -1.37 -2.40
N THR A 141 13.16 -2.24 -2.85
CA THR A 141 13.04 -3.69 -2.65
C THR A 141 14.24 -4.22 -1.89
N VAL A 142 14.00 -4.90 -0.77
CA VAL A 142 15.02 -5.65 -0.03
C VAL A 142 14.90 -7.12 -0.43
N ASN A 143 15.88 -7.61 -1.19
CA ASN A 143 15.87 -8.95 -1.79
C ASN A 143 16.40 -10.01 -0.80
N LYS A 144 16.34 -11.29 -1.23
CA LYS A 144 16.96 -12.44 -0.53
C LYS A 144 16.46 -12.63 0.90
N GLN A 145 15.18 -12.32 1.13
CA GLN A 145 14.52 -12.59 2.39
C GLN A 145 13.89 -13.98 2.35
N SER A 146 13.56 -14.52 3.51
CA SER A 146 12.72 -15.71 3.61
C SER A 146 11.89 -15.59 4.88
N LEU A 147 10.79 -14.87 4.78
CA LEU A 147 9.88 -14.62 5.89
C LEU A 147 8.66 -15.54 5.75
N ALA A 148 8.64 -16.64 6.49
CA ALA A 148 7.51 -17.57 6.47
C ALA A 148 6.28 -17.01 7.21
N HIS A 149 5.14 -17.70 7.08
CA HIS A 149 3.93 -17.39 7.83
C HIS A 149 4.20 -17.36 9.35
N GLY A 150 3.65 -16.36 10.03
CA GLY A 150 3.80 -16.10 11.46
C GLY A 150 5.17 -15.56 11.88
N GLN A 151 6.14 -15.43 10.96
CA GLN A 151 7.45 -14.90 11.29
C GLN A 151 7.48 -13.37 11.22
N SER A 152 8.44 -12.80 11.95
CA SER A 152 8.72 -11.38 11.91
C SER A 152 10.12 -11.06 11.37
N ILE A 153 10.28 -9.85 10.86
CA ILE A 153 11.56 -9.30 10.42
C ILE A 153 11.72 -7.88 10.97
N ARG A 154 12.94 -7.53 11.38
CA ARG A 154 13.28 -6.20 11.86
C ARG A 154 14.10 -5.43 10.85
N PHE A 155 13.76 -4.16 10.67
CA PHE A 155 14.56 -3.19 9.93
C PHE A 155 14.92 -2.01 10.83
N GLN A 156 16.12 -1.46 10.65
CA GLN A 156 16.51 -0.18 11.22
C GLN A 156 17.09 0.65 10.09
N ILE A 157 16.49 1.79 9.78
CA ILE A 157 16.85 2.59 8.60
C ILE A 157 17.13 4.01 9.05
N LYS A 158 18.35 4.50 8.78
CA LYS A 158 18.70 5.92 8.89
C LYS A 158 18.62 6.54 7.50
N TYR A 159 18.00 7.71 7.43
CA TYR A 159 17.74 8.37 6.16
C TYR A 159 17.68 9.88 6.30
N HIS A 160 17.85 10.56 5.18
CA HIS A 160 17.58 11.99 5.09
C HIS A 160 17.09 12.38 3.68
N TYR A 161 16.44 13.55 3.60
CA TYR A 161 16.09 14.20 2.34
C TYR A 161 15.78 15.67 2.55
N THR A 162 15.85 16.44 1.47
CA THR A 162 15.41 17.84 1.45
C THR A 162 13.92 17.91 1.09
N LEU A 163 13.10 18.54 1.95
CA LEU A 163 11.69 18.76 1.66
C LEU A 163 11.52 19.70 0.46
N ASN A 164 10.57 19.37 -0.41
CA ASN A 164 10.16 20.23 -1.53
C ASN A 164 9.59 21.56 -1.05
N LYS A 165 9.65 22.57 -1.90
CA LYS A 165 9.13 23.90 -1.64
C LYS A 165 7.82 24.14 -2.38
N GLY A 166 7.83 24.39 -3.68
CA GLY A 166 6.68 24.97 -4.40
C GLY A 166 5.72 23.96 -5.04
N SER A 167 6.21 22.77 -5.39
CA SER A 167 5.46 21.75 -6.11
C SER A 167 4.71 20.86 -5.12
N HIS A 168 3.59 21.37 -4.59
CA HIS A 168 2.85 20.67 -3.54
C HIS A 168 2.09 19.45 -4.07
N ASN A 169 2.49 18.27 -3.60
CA ASN A 169 1.70 17.06 -3.75
C ASN A 169 1.58 16.36 -2.39
N ARG A 170 0.65 16.88 -1.56
CA ARG A 170 0.41 16.41 -0.18
C ARG A 170 1.67 16.48 0.70
N THR A 171 2.63 17.34 0.37
CA THR A 171 3.83 17.65 1.15
C THR A 171 4.50 18.92 0.61
N GLY A 172 5.28 19.62 1.44
CA GLY A 172 6.15 20.73 1.06
C GLY A 172 6.15 21.90 2.06
N GLN A 173 7.12 22.80 1.89
CA GLN A 173 7.17 24.09 2.59
C GLN A 173 6.05 25.02 2.08
N VAL A 174 5.11 25.39 2.94
CA VAL A 174 3.96 26.22 2.57
C VAL A 174 4.35 27.72 2.55
N ASP A 175 5.11 28.17 3.55
CA ASP A 175 5.70 29.51 3.60
C ASP A 175 7.04 29.50 4.38
N SER A 176 7.66 30.66 4.63
CA SER A 176 8.96 30.73 5.32
C SER A 176 8.98 30.09 6.72
N ASN A 177 7.82 29.99 7.38
CA ASN A 177 7.67 29.54 8.76
C ASN A 177 6.75 28.32 8.90
N SER A 178 6.19 27.80 7.80
CA SER A 178 5.25 26.67 7.84
C SER A 178 5.54 25.63 6.77
N ALA A 179 5.36 24.36 7.13
CA ALA A 179 5.52 23.22 6.25
C ALA A 179 4.44 22.18 6.51
N PHE A 180 3.97 21.54 5.45
CA PHE A 180 3.15 20.34 5.51
C PHE A 180 4.03 19.15 5.15
N ILE A 181 4.33 18.29 6.13
CA ILE A 181 5.26 17.17 5.94
C ILE A 181 4.49 15.87 6.13
N ALA A 182 4.26 15.15 5.04
CA ALA A 182 3.61 13.85 5.07
C ALA A 182 4.50 12.79 4.41
N TYR A 183 4.22 11.52 4.71
CA TYR A 183 4.88 10.36 4.08
C TYR A 183 6.43 10.38 4.21
N PHE A 184 6.92 10.89 5.32
CA PHE A 184 8.30 11.33 5.53
C PHE A 184 9.31 10.25 5.95
N PHE A 185 8.98 8.97 5.77
CA PHE A 185 9.83 7.86 6.18
C PHE A 185 9.70 6.65 5.24
N PRO A 186 10.74 5.80 5.13
CA PRO A 186 10.65 4.52 4.43
C PRO A 186 9.59 3.63 5.07
N ARG A 187 8.56 3.25 4.30
CA ARG A 187 7.42 2.48 4.80
C ARG A 187 7.34 1.13 4.09
N ILE A 188 6.99 0.05 4.78
CA ILE A 188 6.73 -1.23 4.09
C ILE A 188 5.48 -1.10 3.21
N ALA A 189 5.59 -1.54 1.95
CA ALA A 189 4.47 -1.59 1.02
C ALA A 189 3.52 -2.71 1.43
N VAL A 190 2.22 -2.56 1.20
CA VAL A 190 1.25 -3.60 1.55
C VAL A 190 1.52 -4.88 0.75
N TYR A 191 1.43 -6.03 1.43
CA TYR A 191 1.29 -7.34 0.82
C TYR A 191 -0.14 -7.82 1.09
N ASP A 192 -0.97 -7.96 0.06
CA ASP A 192 -2.39 -8.31 0.20
C ASP A 192 -2.77 -9.61 -0.51
N ASP A 193 -3.99 -10.07 -0.25
CA ASP A 193 -4.54 -11.33 -0.75
C ASP A 193 -5.03 -11.28 -2.20
N ILE A 194 -5.01 -10.10 -2.83
CA ILE A 194 -5.52 -9.86 -4.18
C ILE A 194 -4.37 -9.72 -5.18
N ASP A 195 -3.45 -8.80 -4.91
CA ASP A 195 -2.37 -8.38 -5.81
C ASP A 195 -0.96 -8.72 -5.27
N GLY A 196 -0.86 -9.19 -4.02
CA GLY A 196 0.41 -9.44 -3.35
C GLY A 196 1.09 -8.13 -2.97
N TRP A 197 2.39 -7.98 -3.26
CA TRP A 197 3.09 -6.71 -2.98
C TRP A 197 2.53 -5.57 -3.85
N ASN A 198 2.20 -4.45 -3.22
CA ASN A 198 1.93 -3.19 -3.92
C ASN A 198 3.21 -2.65 -4.57
N ARG A 199 3.42 -3.03 -5.83
CA ARG A 199 4.58 -2.63 -6.64
C ARG A 199 4.33 -1.41 -7.51
N PHE A 200 3.12 -0.85 -7.51
CA PHE A 200 2.80 0.30 -8.34
C PHE A 200 3.61 1.53 -7.88
N PRO A 201 4.42 2.15 -8.76
CA PRO A 201 5.14 3.36 -8.40
C PRO A 201 4.15 4.49 -8.16
N TYR A 202 4.40 5.27 -7.11
CA TYR A 202 3.69 6.51 -6.88
C TYR A 202 4.29 7.61 -7.76
N ASN A 203 3.45 8.24 -8.57
CA ASN A 203 3.82 9.31 -9.51
C ASN A 203 3.00 10.60 -9.30
N GLY A 204 2.25 10.66 -8.19
CA GLY A 204 1.59 11.87 -7.72
C GLY A 204 0.05 11.80 -7.62
N SER A 205 -0.63 10.87 -8.29
CA SER A 205 -2.11 10.87 -8.32
C SER A 205 -2.77 9.70 -7.60
N GLN A 206 -2.01 8.64 -7.28
CA GLN A 206 -2.57 7.46 -6.65
C GLN A 206 -2.87 7.70 -5.17
N GLU A 207 -3.89 7.01 -4.66
CA GLU A 207 -4.11 6.90 -3.23
C GLU A 207 -3.17 5.90 -2.56
N PHE A 208 -3.00 6.09 -1.26
CA PHE A 208 -2.13 5.27 -0.42
C PHE A 208 -2.96 4.34 0.45
N TYR A 209 -2.44 3.15 0.72
CA TYR A 209 -3.00 2.25 1.72
C TYR A 209 -1.86 1.53 2.45
N ASN A 210 -2.14 1.08 3.67
CA ASN A 210 -1.15 0.51 4.58
C ASN A 210 -1.71 -0.73 5.26
N ASP A 211 -0.81 -1.57 5.75
CA ASP A 211 -1.12 -2.63 6.71
C ASP A 211 -1.65 -2.01 8.02
N PHE A 212 -2.17 -2.85 8.91
CA PHE A 212 -2.51 -2.42 10.26
C PHE A 212 -1.22 -2.18 11.04
N CYS A 213 -1.00 -0.91 11.44
CA CYS A 213 0.27 -0.48 11.98
C CYS A 213 0.15 0.23 13.33
N SER A 214 1.15 0.07 14.17
CA SER A 214 1.38 0.90 15.36
C SER A 214 2.55 1.86 15.15
N PHE A 215 2.47 3.05 15.74
CA PHE A 215 3.48 4.09 15.62
C PHE A 215 3.83 4.66 16.99
N ASP A 216 5.12 4.67 17.29
CA ASP A 216 5.75 5.47 18.34
C ASP A 216 6.62 6.52 17.63
N ALA A 217 6.28 7.80 17.76
CA ALA A 217 6.90 8.86 16.97
C ALA A 217 7.44 10.00 17.85
N HIS A 218 8.75 10.18 17.79
CA HIS A 218 9.45 11.31 18.36
C HIS A 218 9.86 12.28 17.24
N ILE A 219 9.37 13.51 17.32
CA ILE A 219 9.57 14.53 16.29
C ILE A 219 10.21 15.76 16.93
N THR A 220 11.28 16.26 16.32
CA THR A 220 12.00 17.48 16.71
C THR A 220 12.02 18.45 15.53
N VAL A 221 11.87 19.75 15.83
CA VAL A 221 11.89 20.86 14.87
C VAL A 221 12.89 21.89 15.35
#